data_AF-C4Z7B7-F1
#
_entry.id   AF-C4Z7B7-F1
#
_cell.length_a   1.000
_cell.length_b   1.000
_cell.length_c   1.000
_cell.angle_alpha   90.00
_cell.angle_beta   90.00
_cell.angle_gamma   90.00
#
_symmetry.space_group_name_H-M   'P 1'
#
loop_
_entity.id
_entity.type
_entity.pdbx_description
1 polymer ?
#
loop_
_entity_poly.entity_id
_entity_poly.type
_entity_poly.pdbx_seq_one_letter_code
_entity_poly.pdbx_strand_id
1 'polypeptide(L)'
;MTANRVYAMSAITALTAQNTTCVTDIMEVSPKFLAEQLDGIFTDIYPDAVKTGMVASGELIQVIADKLTEYKAGNIVVDPVMVATSGARLISEDAISILKSRLLPLATVITRTFHDRM
;
A
#
# COMPACT_ATOMS: atom_id res chain seq x y z
N MET A 1 -6.41 14.26 -2.71
CA MET A 1 -5.30 15.20 -2.42
C MET A 1 -5.57 16.59 -2.98
N THR A 2 -5.72 16.76 -4.30
CA THR A 2 -5.94 18.08 -4.94
C THR A 2 -7.14 18.86 -4.39
N ALA A 3 -8.28 18.20 -4.18
CA ALA A 3 -9.48 18.82 -3.60
C ALA A 3 -9.24 19.40 -2.18
N ASN A 4 -8.26 18.85 -1.45
CA ASN A 4 -7.87 19.29 -0.11
C ASN A 4 -6.58 20.14 -0.13
N ARG A 5 -6.14 20.62 -1.31
CA ARG A 5 -4.93 21.44 -1.49
C ARG A 5 -3.63 20.77 -0.99
N VAL A 6 -3.55 19.45 -1.14
CA VAL A 6 -2.35 18.66 -0.80
C VAL A 6 -1.60 18.30 -2.08
N TYR A 7 -0.27 18.38 -2.06
CA TYR A 7 0.61 17.88 -3.11
C TYR A 7 0.75 16.36 -3.01
N ALA A 8 0.46 15.65 -4.09
CA ALA A 8 0.40 14.19 -4.09
C ALA A 8 1.60 13.57 -4.79
N MET A 9 2.13 12.52 -4.18
CA MET A 9 3.12 11.62 -4.77
C MET A 9 2.60 10.19 -4.64
N SER A 10 3.05 9.29 -5.50
CA SER A 10 2.62 7.89 -5.51
C SER A 10 3.77 6.96 -5.86
N ALA A 11 3.91 5.90 -5.08
CA ALA A 11 4.68 4.72 -5.45
C ALA A 11 3.70 3.60 -5.84
N ILE A 12 3.85 3.06 -7.05
CA ILE A 12 2.94 2.05 -7.60
C ILE A 12 3.38 0.68 -7.10
N THR A 13 2.46 -0.06 -6.48
CA THR A 13 2.68 -1.42 -5.95
C THR A 13 2.30 -2.50 -6.95
N ALA A 14 1.21 -2.27 -7.70
CA ALA A 14 0.75 -3.15 -8.76
C ALA A 14 -0.09 -2.35 -9.78
N LEU A 15 -0.15 -2.88 -11.00
CA LEU A 15 -1.09 -2.45 -12.03
C LEU A 15 -2.22 -3.47 -12.11
N THR A 16 -3.45 -2.99 -12.24
CA THR A 16 -4.63 -3.85 -12.42
C THR A 16 -5.25 -3.60 -13.78
N ALA A 17 -5.49 -4.65 -14.55
CA ALA A 17 -6.44 -4.60 -15.65
C ALA A 17 -7.85 -4.72 -15.03
N GLN A 18 -8.47 -3.57 -14.75
CA GLN A 18 -9.73 -3.49 -14.00
C GLN A 18 -10.73 -2.54 -14.65
N ASN A 19 -12.02 -2.87 -14.52
CA ASN A 19 -13.13 -1.96 -14.77
C ASN A 19 -14.19 -2.07 -13.65
N THR A 20 -15.39 -1.55 -13.86
CA THR A 20 -16.46 -1.55 -12.85
C THR A 20 -17.06 -2.93 -12.57
N THR A 21 -16.82 -3.93 -13.42
CA THR A 21 -17.42 -5.27 -13.29
C THR A 21 -16.43 -6.32 -12.81
N CYS A 22 -15.13 -6.20 -13.16
CA CYS A 22 -14.13 -7.16 -12.74
C CYS A 22 -12.69 -6.62 -12.76
N VAL A 23 -11.82 -7.38 -12.10
CA VAL A 23 -10.36 -7.36 -12.27
C VAL A 23 -10.00 -8.59 -13.11
N THR A 24 -9.38 -8.39 -14.26
CA THR A 24 -8.99 -9.49 -15.16
C THR A 24 -7.55 -9.91 -15.02
N ASP A 25 -6.68 -9.00 -14.57
CA ASP A 25 -5.26 -9.28 -14.39
C ASP A 25 -4.62 -8.32 -13.38
N ILE A 26 -3.52 -8.77 -12.76
CA ILE A 26 -2.72 -8.00 -11.81
C ILE A 26 -1.24 -8.20 -12.15
N MET A 27 -0.56 -7.10 -12.43
CA MET A 27 0.89 -7.07 -12.63
C MET A 27 1.55 -6.38 -11.43
N GLU A 28 2.23 -7.16 -10.59
CA GLU A 28 2.97 -6.64 -9.46
C GLU A 28 4.26 -5.94 -9.90
N VAL A 29 4.57 -4.84 -9.21
CA VAL A 29 5.89 -4.20 -9.34
C VAL A 29 6.91 -5.02 -8.56
N SER A 30 8.16 -5.09 -9.04
CA SER A 30 9.21 -5.79 -8.28
C SER A 30 9.53 -5.07 -6.95
N PRO A 31 9.84 -5.80 -5.86
CA PRO A 31 10.21 -5.19 -4.58
C PRO A 31 11.35 -4.17 -4.68
N LYS A 32 12.35 -4.47 -5.52
CA LYS A 32 13.47 -3.55 -5.80
C LYS A 32 12.97 -2.23 -6.38
N PHE A 33 12.13 -2.27 -7.42
CA PHE A 33 11.65 -1.05 -8.07
C PHE A 33 10.68 -0.27 -7.18
N LEU A 34 9.92 -0.94 -6.30
CA LEU A 34 9.13 -0.25 -5.28
C LEU A 34 10.02 0.51 -4.28
N ALA A 35 11.12 -0.11 -3.83
CA ALA A 35 12.08 0.56 -2.95
C ALA A 35 12.69 1.80 -3.62
N GLU A 36 13.11 1.70 -4.88
CA GLU A 36 13.65 2.83 -5.66
C GLU A 36 12.63 3.97 -5.83
N GLN A 37 11.35 3.65 -6.06
CA GLN A 37 10.27 4.67 -6.11
C GLN A 37 10.11 5.38 -4.76
N LEU A 38 10.11 4.64 -3.65
CA LEU A 38 9.99 5.22 -2.32
C LEU A 38 11.20 6.09 -1.97
N ASP A 39 12.41 5.63 -2.30
CA ASP A 39 13.63 6.41 -2.10
C ASP A 39 13.58 7.72 -2.88
N GLY A 40 13.14 7.68 -4.14
CA GLY A 40 12.96 8.88 -4.96
C GLY A 40 11.98 9.89 -4.36
N ILE A 41 10.92 9.44 -3.69
CA ILE A 41 9.95 10.31 -3.02
C ILE A 41 10.55 10.88 -1.73
N PHE A 42 11.01 10.02 -0.82
CA PHE A 42 11.44 10.43 0.52
C PHE A 42 12.73 11.27 0.52
N THR A 43 13.56 11.17 -0.53
CA THR A 43 14.80 11.94 -0.62
C THR A 43 14.67 13.27 -1.37
N ASP A 44 13.57 13.49 -2.12
CA ASP A 44 13.31 14.74 -2.84
C ASP A 44 12.34 15.64 -2.05
N ILE A 45 11.07 15.23 -1.97
CA ILE A 45 10.02 15.96 -1.24
C ILE A 45 9.47 15.03 -0.16
N TYR A 46 9.97 15.21 1.07
CA TYR A 46 9.56 14.38 2.20
C TYR A 46 8.04 14.46 2.45
N PRO A 47 7.30 13.33 2.46
CA PRO A 47 5.86 13.33 2.71
C PRO A 47 5.49 13.65 4.16
N ASP A 48 4.58 14.60 4.39
CA ASP A 48 4.00 14.87 5.72
C ASP A 48 3.06 13.76 6.23
N ALA A 49 2.51 12.96 5.31
CA ALA A 49 1.63 11.84 5.59
C ALA A 49 1.73 10.79 4.49
N VAL A 50 1.51 9.52 4.86
CA VAL A 50 1.51 8.39 3.94
C VAL A 50 0.19 7.64 4.04
N LYS A 51 -0.38 7.26 2.90
CA LYS A 51 -1.49 6.31 2.85
C LYS A 51 -1.05 5.09 2.04
N THR A 52 -1.19 3.90 2.61
CA THR A 52 -1.09 2.64 1.85
C THR A 52 -2.47 2.22 1.37
N GLY A 53 -2.53 1.60 0.19
CA GLY A 53 -3.74 0.99 -0.36
C GLY A 53 -3.54 -0.50 -0.61
N MET A 54 -4.00 -0.98 -1.77
CA MET A 54 -3.81 -2.37 -2.20
C MET A 54 -2.33 -2.73 -2.34
N VAL A 55 -1.93 -3.81 -1.67
CA VAL A 55 -0.60 -4.43 -1.77
C VAL A 55 -0.80 -5.93 -1.88
N ALA A 56 -0.36 -6.51 -3.01
CA ALA A 56 -0.71 -7.88 -3.38
C ALA A 56 0.10 -8.96 -2.63
N SER A 57 1.38 -8.67 -2.35
CA SER A 57 2.32 -9.65 -1.82
C SER A 57 3.04 -9.19 -0.54
N GLY A 58 3.49 -10.19 0.21
CA GLY A 58 4.23 -9.99 1.46
C GLY A 58 5.56 -9.27 1.27
N GLU A 59 6.24 -9.52 0.15
CA GLU A 59 7.51 -8.87 -0.18
C GLU A 59 7.34 -7.35 -0.37
N LEU A 60 6.26 -6.91 -1.02
CA LEU A 60 5.98 -5.49 -1.17
C LEU A 60 5.59 -4.85 0.16
N ILE A 61 4.81 -5.53 1.00
CA ILE A 61 4.49 -5.06 2.36
C ILE A 61 5.77 -4.91 3.17
N GLN A 62 6.71 -5.85 3.03
CA GLN A 62 7.99 -5.85 3.71
C GLN A 62 8.81 -4.61 3.32
N VAL A 63 8.93 -4.34 2.01
CA VAL A 63 9.61 -3.12 1.50
C VAL A 63 8.95 -1.84 2.02
N ILE A 64 7.62 -1.76 2.00
CA ILE A 64 6.91 -0.58 2.51
C ILE A 64 7.23 -0.39 3.99
N ALA A 65 7.09 -1.43 4.82
CA ALA A 65 7.37 -1.34 6.25
C ALA A 65 8.82 -0.95 6.54
N ASP A 66 9.78 -1.50 5.80
CA ASP A 66 11.21 -1.19 5.93
C ASP A 66 11.47 0.28 5.59
N LYS A 67 10.96 0.78 4.46
CA LYS A 67 11.15 2.17 4.02
C LYS A 67 10.44 3.19 4.91
N LEU A 68 9.23 2.89 5.38
CA LEU A 68 8.54 3.77 6.34
C LEU A 68 9.30 3.86 7.67
N THR A 69 9.91 2.76 8.12
CA THR A 69 10.74 2.74 9.32
C THR A 69 12.06 3.48 9.10
N GLU A 70 12.74 3.23 7.98
CA GLU A 70 14.01 3.86 7.59
C GLU A 70 13.89 5.40 7.58
N TYR A 71 12.85 5.92 6.92
CA TYR A 71 12.62 7.36 6.79
C TYR A 71 11.83 7.96 7.95
N LYS A 72 11.47 7.16 8.97
CA LYS A 72 10.68 7.57 10.14
C LYS A 72 9.39 8.31 9.74
N ALA A 73 8.69 7.77 8.75
CA ALA A 73 7.49 8.37 8.19
C ALA A 73 6.44 8.66 9.28
N GLY A 74 5.88 9.87 9.25
CA GLY A 74 4.80 10.29 10.14
C GLY A 74 3.42 10.10 9.52
N ASN A 75 2.37 10.16 10.35
CA ASN A 75 0.96 10.19 9.93
C ASN A 75 0.61 9.10 8.90
N ILE A 76 0.79 7.84 9.29
CA ILE A 76 0.63 6.69 8.41
C ILE A 76 -0.82 6.19 8.49
N VAL A 77 -1.51 6.21 7.37
CA VAL A 77 -2.84 5.61 7.19
C VAL A 77 -2.68 4.29 6.46
N VAL A 78 -3.04 3.18 7.09
CA VAL A 78 -3.04 1.87 6.46
C VAL A 78 -4.46 1.48 6.06
N ASP A 79 -4.69 1.34 4.76
CA ASP A 79 -5.92 0.83 4.18
C ASP A 79 -5.68 -0.60 3.65
N PRO A 80 -5.93 -1.64 4.47
CA PRO A 80 -5.59 -3.01 4.13
C PRO A 80 -6.62 -3.57 3.13
N VAL A 81 -6.53 -3.14 1.88
CA VAL A 81 -7.41 -3.60 0.79
C VAL A 81 -7.04 -5.06 0.45
N MET A 82 -7.87 -5.99 0.89
CA MET A 82 -7.66 -7.44 0.70
C MET A 82 -8.58 -8.02 -0.38
N VAL A 83 -9.70 -7.36 -0.66
CA VAL A 83 -10.72 -7.81 -1.62
C VAL A 83 -11.12 -6.66 -2.54
N ALA A 84 -11.19 -6.93 -3.84
CA ALA A 84 -11.71 -5.97 -4.81
C ALA A 84 -13.22 -5.74 -4.57
N THR A 85 -13.75 -4.59 -4.97
CA THR A 85 -15.20 -4.33 -4.90
C THR A 85 -16.03 -5.37 -5.69
N SER A 86 -15.43 -6.00 -6.71
CA SER A 86 -16.03 -7.10 -7.48
C SER A 86 -15.95 -8.48 -6.79
N GLY A 87 -15.35 -8.56 -5.60
CA GLY A 87 -15.18 -9.79 -4.81
C GLY A 87 -13.90 -10.60 -5.08
N ALA A 88 -13.04 -10.15 -5.99
CA ALA A 88 -11.76 -10.83 -6.27
C ALA A 88 -10.78 -10.69 -5.09
N ARG A 89 -10.14 -11.79 -4.68
CA ARG A 89 -9.08 -11.75 -3.65
C ARG A 89 -7.84 -11.09 -4.23
N LEU A 90 -7.31 -10.08 -3.53
CA LEU A 90 -6.18 -9.26 -3.98
C LEU A 90 -4.88 -9.52 -3.21
N ILE A 91 -4.95 -10.25 -2.10
CA ILE A 91 -3.81 -10.51 -1.21
C ILE A 91 -3.66 -12.01 -0.94
N SER A 92 -2.41 -12.49 -0.83
CA SER A 92 -2.11 -13.85 -0.39
C SER A 92 -2.25 -14.02 1.12
N GLU A 93 -2.45 -15.25 1.62
CA GLU A 93 -2.57 -15.49 3.06
C GLU A 93 -1.28 -15.16 3.83
N ASP A 94 -0.12 -15.47 3.24
CA ASP A 94 1.18 -15.12 3.82
C ASP A 94 1.37 -13.60 3.94
N ALA A 95 0.88 -12.84 2.95
CA ALA A 95 0.92 -11.38 2.98
C ALA A 95 0.09 -10.79 4.12
N ILE A 96 -1.01 -11.44 4.54
CA ILE A 96 -1.81 -11.00 5.70
C ILE A 96 -1.00 -11.11 7.00
N SER A 97 -0.19 -12.16 7.16
CA SER A 97 0.65 -12.33 8.35
C SER A 97 1.72 -11.22 8.45
N ILE A 98 2.35 -10.90 7.32
CA ILE A 98 3.35 -9.83 7.23
C ILE A 98 2.70 -8.46 7.43
N LEU A 99 1.52 -8.23 6.86
CA LEU A 99 0.71 -7.02 7.09
C LEU A 99 0.46 -6.81 8.58
N LYS A 100 -0.02 -7.85 9.29
CA LYS A 100 -0.33 -7.76 10.72
C LYS A 100 0.91 -7.51 11.58
N SER A 101 2.04 -8.14 11.26
CA SER A 101 3.25 -8.09 12.08
C SER A 101 4.19 -6.91 11.78
N ARG A 102 4.17 -6.39 10.55
CA ARG A 102 5.09 -5.34 10.07
C ARG A 102 4.37 -4.06 9.67
N LEU A 103 3.30 -4.22 8.89
CA LEU A 103 2.40 -3.20 8.36
C LEU A 103 1.69 -2.35 9.44
N LEU A 104 0.71 -3.01 10.06
CA LEU A 104 -0.26 -2.41 10.97
C LEU A 104 0.34 -1.74 12.21
N PRO A 105 1.45 -2.24 12.81
CA PRO A 105 2.05 -1.58 13.97
C PRO A 105 2.58 -0.17 13.69
N LEU A 106 2.87 0.17 12.43
CA LEU A 106 3.31 1.51 12.02
C LEU A 106 2.14 2.48 11.80
N ALA A 107 0.90 1.98 11.71
CA ALA A 107 -0.25 2.78 11.35
C ALA A 107 -0.65 3.74 12.49
N THR A 108 -0.82 5.01 12.16
CA THR A 108 -1.53 5.99 12.99
C THR A 108 -3.03 5.75 12.92
N VAL A 109 -3.55 5.41 11.73
CA VAL A 109 -4.96 5.08 11.51
C VAL A 109 -5.07 3.87 10.59
N ILE A 110 -5.97 2.94 10.91
CA ILE A 110 -6.32 1.81 10.05
C ILE A 110 -7.74 2.04 9.52
N THR A 111 -7.90 2.07 8.20
CA THR A 111 -9.21 2.24 7.53
C THR A 111 -9.56 0.98 6.77
N ARG A 112 -10.52 0.18 7.26
CA ARG A 112 -10.92 -1.09 6.61
C ARG A 112 -12.36 -1.06 6.13
N THR A 113 -12.68 -1.84 5.11
CA THR A 113 -14.08 -2.09 4.73
C THR A 113 -14.63 -3.35 5.41
N PHE A 114 -15.91 -3.65 5.21
CA PHE A 114 -16.52 -4.90 5.69
C PHE A 114 -15.87 -6.14 5.08
N HIS A 115 -15.45 -6.07 3.82
CA HIS A 115 -14.85 -7.19 3.10
C HIS A 115 -13.43 -7.49 3.56
N ASP A 116 -12.78 -6.54 4.23
CA ASP A 116 -11.40 -6.64 4.72
C ASP A 116 -11.33 -7.08 6.19
N ARG A 117 -12.21 -8.00 6.62
CA ARG A 117 -12.15 -8.60 7.96
C ARG A 117 -11.04 -9.66 7.99
N MET A 118 -10.09 -9.48 8.91
CA MET A 118 -8.93 -10.36 9.14
C MET A 118 -9.12 -11.35 10.27
#